data_AF-A0A2X1PPI6-F1
#
_entry.id   AF-A0A2X1PPI6-F1
#
_cell.length_a   1.000
_cell.length_b   1.000
_cell.length_c   1.000
_cell.angle_alpha   90.00
_cell.angle_beta   90.00
_cell.angle_gamma   90.00
#
_symmetry.space_group_name_H-M   'P 1'
#
loop_
_entity.id
_entity.type
_entity.pdbx_description
1 polymer ?
#
loop_
_entity_poly.entity_id
_entity_poly.type
_entity_poly.pdbx_seq_one_letter_code
_entity_poly.pdbx_strand_id
1 'polypeptide(L)'
;MRLIGILLINIPNLKRGETNIGYGLRPEHPLEKDTNRATAGKMHDSSFEELKQLVSEYTVEKVSKMSGLDKVQLETLAKLYADPTKKVVFLTGQWALTNIHVVCG
;
A
#
# COMPACT_ATOMS: atom_id res chain seq x y z
N MET A 1 3.31 -14.32 -15.40
CA MET A 1 3.10 -12.86 -15.22
C MET A 1 1.99 -12.26 -16.13
N ARG A 2 1.09 -13.06 -16.73
CA ARG A 2 0.01 -12.59 -17.63
C ARG A 2 -1.42 -12.70 -17.04
N LEU A 3 -1.61 -13.44 -15.94
CA LEU A 3 -2.92 -13.64 -15.30
C LEU A 3 -3.24 -12.59 -14.22
N ILE A 4 -2.24 -12.06 -13.52
CA ILE A 4 -2.43 -10.99 -12.52
C ILE A 4 -2.88 -9.68 -13.19
N GLY A 5 -2.46 -9.44 -14.43
CA GLY A 5 -2.86 -8.27 -15.21
C GLY A 5 -4.36 -8.24 -15.57
N ILE A 6 -5.03 -9.39 -15.69
CA ILE A 6 -6.46 -9.44 -16.07
C ILE A 6 -7.37 -9.24 -14.86
N LEU A 7 -6.94 -9.67 -13.66
CA LEU A 7 -7.75 -9.55 -12.43
C LEU A 7 -7.80 -8.11 -11.90
N LEU A 8 -6.75 -7.32 -12.12
CA LEU A 8 -6.68 -5.92 -11.66
C LEU A 8 -7.41 -4.92 -12.59
N ILE A 9 -7.70 -5.29 -13.84
CA ILE A 9 -8.37 -4.41 -14.82
C ILE A 9 -9.84 -4.12 -14.42
N ASN A 10 -10.46 -4.95 -13.56
CA ASN A 10 -11.87 -4.84 -13.22
C ASN A 10 -12.11 -4.37 -11.77
N ILE A 11 -11.30 -3.41 -11.28
CA ILE A 11 -11.55 -2.73 -10.00
C ILE A 11 -12.32 -1.42 -10.26
N PRO A 12 -13.62 -1.34 -9.92
CA PRO A 12 -14.48 -0.24 -10.39
C PRO A 12 -14.26 1.10 -9.68
N ASN A 13 -13.39 1.19 -8.67
CA ASN A 13 -13.21 2.41 -7.87
C ASN A 13 -11.75 2.60 -7.43
N LEU A 14 -10.83 2.74 -8.38
CA LEU A 14 -9.47 3.15 -8.06
C LEU A 14 -9.45 4.64 -7.69
N LYS A 15 -8.89 4.92 -6.52
CA LYS A 15 -8.78 6.27 -5.98
C LYS A 15 -7.31 6.58 -5.69
N ARG A 16 -6.92 7.82 -5.92
CA ARG A 16 -5.61 8.36 -5.56
C ARG A 16 -5.77 9.36 -4.43
N GLY A 17 -5.05 9.14 -3.32
CA GLY A 17 -5.01 10.08 -2.21
C GLY A 17 -4.12 11.29 -2.48
N GLU A 18 -4.46 12.42 -1.86
CA GLU A 18 -3.60 13.60 -1.82
C GLU A 18 -2.29 13.29 -1.08
N THR A 19 -1.17 13.81 -1.60
CA THR A 19 0.16 13.60 -1.00
C THR A 19 0.58 14.82 -0.19
N ASN A 20 1.61 14.69 0.66
CA ASN A 20 2.12 15.77 1.51
C ASN A 20 1.03 16.38 2.43
N ILE A 21 0.36 15.54 3.21
CA ILE A 21 -0.81 15.93 4.04
C ILE A 21 -0.46 16.51 5.41
N GLY A 22 0.83 16.70 5.71
CA GLY A 22 1.31 17.06 7.05
C GLY A 22 1.24 15.90 8.03
N TYR A 23 1.43 16.21 9.31
CA TYR A 23 1.52 15.23 10.40
C TYR A 23 0.49 15.50 11.51
N GLY A 24 -0.43 16.45 11.31
CA GLY A 24 -1.45 16.81 12.29
C GLY A 24 -0.87 17.57 13.49
N LEU A 25 0.28 18.22 13.32
CA LEU A 25 0.91 19.04 14.36
C LEU A 25 0.25 20.43 14.45
N ARG A 26 0.73 21.25 15.39
CA ARG A 26 0.27 22.63 15.53
C ARG A 26 0.58 23.45 14.26
N PRO A 27 -0.29 24.39 13.84
CA PRO A 27 -0.12 25.13 12.58
C PRO A 27 1.18 25.91 12.46
N GLU A 28 1.76 26.32 13.58
CA GLU A 28 3.01 27.09 13.60
C GLU A 28 4.25 26.22 13.35
N HIS A 29 4.10 24.88 13.44
CA HIS A 29 5.19 23.93 13.28
C HIS A 29 5.70 23.95 11.82
N PRO A 30 7.02 24.01 11.58
CA PRO A 30 7.58 24.12 10.24
C PRO A 30 7.15 23.00 9.30
N LEU A 31 6.97 21.77 9.81
CA LEU A 31 6.50 20.62 9.04
C LEU A 31 5.04 20.70 8.59
N GLU A 32 4.27 21.69 9.06
CA GLU A 32 2.86 21.89 8.70
C GLU A 32 2.64 23.06 7.74
N LYS A 33 3.65 23.94 7.57
CA LYS A 33 3.51 25.20 6.83
C LYS A 33 3.32 25.00 5.32
N ASP A 34 4.00 24.02 4.74
CA ASP A 34 3.98 23.73 3.31
C ASP A 34 3.30 22.38 3.03
N THR A 35 2.12 22.17 3.61
CA THR A 35 1.39 20.89 3.52
C THR A 35 -0.03 21.06 3.00
N ASN A 36 -0.53 20.02 2.36
CA ASN A 36 -1.90 19.90 1.87
C ASN A 36 -2.89 19.52 3.00
N ARG A 37 -2.64 19.93 4.25
CA ARG A 37 -3.43 19.53 5.43
C ARG A 37 -4.92 19.86 5.31
N ALA A 38 -5.26 20.94 4.61
CA ALA A 38 -6.64 21.37 4.39
C ALA A 38 -7.43 20.40 3.50
N THR A 39 -6.74 19.60 2.71
CA THR A 39 -7.30 18.58 1.82
C THR A 39 -6.90 17.17 2.23
N ALA A 40 -6.38 16.99 3.44
CA ALA A 40 -6.05 15.67 3.98
C ALA A 40 -7.30 14.78 3.95
N GLY A 41 -7.19 13.63 3.27
CA GLY A 41 -8.30 12.69 3.08
C GLY A 41 -9.11 12.90 1.79
N LYS A 42 -8.82 13.93 0.99
CA LYS A 42 -9.38 14.00 -0.37
C LYS A 42 -8.79 12.89 -1.23
N MET A 43 -9.68 12.23 -1.96
CA MET A 43 -9.39 11.14 -2.87
C MET A 43 -9.88 11.52 -4.26
N HIS A 44 -9.00 11.43 -5.24
CA HIS A 44 -9.28 11.70 -6.64
C HIS A 44 -9.55 10.40 -7.38
N ASP A 45 -10.37 10.43 -8.42
CA ASP A 45 -10.52 9.28 -9.32
C ASP A 45 -9.20 9.03 -10.05
N SER A 46 -8.81 7.75 -10.16
CA SER A 46 -7.57 7.36 -10.82
C SER A 46 -7.79 6.12 -11.69
N SER A 47 -6.98 5.98 -12.74
CA SER A 47 -7.03 4.84 -13.64
C SER A 47 -6.06 3.73 -13.22
N PHE A 48 -6.25 2.52 -13.75
CA PHE A 48 -5.32 1.41 -13.51
C PHE A 48 -3.91 1.71 -14.06
N GLU A 49 -3.80 2.41 -15.18
CA GLU A 49 -2.50 2.78 -15.75
C GLU A 49 -1.75 3.77 -14.86
N GLU A 50 -2.44 4.72 -14.23
CA GLU A 50 -1.84 5.61 -13.24
C GLU A 50 -1.38 4.85 -12.00
N LEU A 51 -2.18 3.92 -11.49
CA LEU A 51 -1.77 3.05 -10.38
C LEU A 51 -0.51 2.26 -10.74
N LYS A 52 -0.47 1.69 -11.95
CA LYS A 52 0.67 0.94 -12.46
C LYS A 52 1.93 1.80 -12.56
N GLN A 53 1.81 3.03 -13.04
CA GLN A 53 2.92 3.98 -13.08
C GLN A 53 3.43 4.28 -11.66
N LEU A 54 2.53 4.56 -10.71
CA LEU A 54 2.90 4.85 -9.33
C LEU A 54 3.63 3.69 -8.65
N VAL A 55 3.13 2.46 -8.81
CA VAL A 55 3.79 1.29 -8.21
C VAL A 55 5.08 0.91 -8.94
N SER A 56 5.22 1.25 -10.23
CA SER A 56 6.43 0.95 -11.01
C SER A 56 7.67 1.69 -10.50
N GLU A 57 7.49 2.83 -9.84
CA GLU A 57 8.59 3.56 -9.21
C GLU A 57 9.22 2.80 -8.03
N TYR A 58 8.53 1.82 -7.44
CA TYR A 58 8.98 1.03 -6.29
C TYR A 58 9.65 -0.27 -6.75
N THR A 59 10.82 -0.14 -7.37
CA THR A 59 11.63 -1.31 -7.75
C THR A 59 12.19 -2.03 -6.52
N VAL A 60 12.52 -3.31 -6.67
CA VAL A 60 13.09 -4.15 -5.59
C VAL A 60 14.34 -3.51 -4.99
N GLU A 61 15.17 -2.86 -5.80
CA GLU A 61 16.37 -2.15 -5.37
C GLU A 61 16.07 -0.91 -4.54
N LYS A 62 15.13 -0.09 -5.00
CA LYS A 62 14.70 1.12 -4.29
C LYS A 62 14.07 0.74 -2.94
N VAL A 63 13.20 -0.27 -2.94
CA VAL A 63 12.52 -0.76 -1.73
C VAL A 63 13.51 -1.41 -0.76
N SER A 64 14.45 -2.24 -1.23
CA SER A 64 15.48 -2.85 -0.40
C SER A 64 16.35 -1.78 0.28
N LYS A 65 16.77 -0.74 -0.46
CA LYS A 65 17.55 0.38 0.11
C LYS A 65 16.76 1.20 1.14
N MET A 66 15.47 1.41 0.90
CA MET A 66 14.60 2.19 1.80
C MET A 66 14.22 1.43 3.08
N SER A 67 13.93 0.14 2.95
CA SER A 67 13.44 -0.71 4.04
C SER A 67 14.56 -1.42 4.81
N GLY A 68 15.75 -1.53 4.23
CA GLY A 68 16.87 -2.31 4.78
C GLY A 68 16.69 -3.83 4.69
N LEU A 69 15.65 -4.32 3.99
CA LEU A 69 15.39 -5.74 3.79
C LEU A 69 16.19 -6.30 2.59
N ASP A 70 16.56 -7.58 2.68
CA ASP A 70 17.21 -8.26 1.57
C ASP A 70 16.25 -8.48 0.40
N LYS A 71 16.79 -8.46 -0.84
CA LYS A 71 16.00 -8.62 -2.06
C LYS A 71 15.27 -9.96 -2.10
N VAL A 72 15.90 -11.04 -1.62
CA VAL A 72 15.32 -12.40 -1.64
C VAL A 72 14.10 -12.49 -0.72
N GLN A 73 14.13 -11.79 0.41
CA GLN A 73 13.00 -11.74 1.34
C GLN A 73 11.81 -11.00 0.72
N LEU A 74 12.07 -9.87 0.06
CA LEU A 74 11.04 -9.09 -0.65
C LEU A 74 10.41 -9.90 -1.78
N GLU A 75 11.21 -10.62 -2.57
CA GLU A 75 10.70 -11.48 -3.64
C GLU A 75 9.87 -12.64 -3.12
N THR A 76 10.31 -13.27 -2.03
CA THR A 76 9.57 -14.37 -1.41
C THR A 76 8.21 -13.89 -0.91
N LEU A 77 8.17 -12.72 -0.27
CA LEU A 77 6.92 -12.11 0.18
C LEU A 77 6.01 -11.76 -1.00
N ALA A 78 6.55 -11.14 -2.06
CA ALA A 78 5.79 -10.80 -3.26
C ALA A 78 5.21 -12.05 -3.95
N LYS A 79 5.97 -13.16 -4.01
CA LYS A 79 5.50 -14.45 -4.55
C LYS A 79 4.36 -15.03 -3.73
N LEU A 80 4.37 -14.88 -2.41
CA LEU A 80 3.27 -15.33 -1.55
C LEU A 80 1.97 -14.56 -1.82
N TYR A 81 2.05 -13.24 -1.97
CA TYR A 81 0.87 -12.41 -2.29
C TYR A 81 0.39 -12.58 -3.75
N ALA A 82 1.28 -12.94 -4.67
CA ALA A 82 0.95 -13.12 -6.09
C ALA A 82 0.30 -14.48 -6.41
N ASP A 83 0.36 -15.45 -5.50
CA ASP A 83 -0.17 -16.80 -5.70
C ASP A 83 -1.68 -16.85 -5.36
N PRO A 84 -2.57 -17.02 -6.35
CA PRO A 84 -4.01 -17.04 -6.12
C PRO A 84 -4.48 -18.29 -5.33
N THR A 85 -3.63 -19.31 -5.19
CA THR A 85 -3.96 -20.54 -4.46
C THR A 85 -3.70 -20.42 -2.96
N LYS A 86 -2.88 -19.44 -2.54
CA LYS A 86 -2.50 -19.26 -1.14
C LYS A 86 -3.48 -18.33 -0.43
N LYS A 87 -4.03 -18.82 0.68
CA LYS A 87 -4.82 -17.99 1.60
C LYS A 87 -3.88 -17.27 2.55
N VAL A 88 -3.65 -15.98 2.30
CA VAL A 88 -2.78 -15.13 3.12
C VAL A 88 -3.64 -14.37 4.13
N VAL A 89 -3.25 -14.40 5.41
CA VAL A 89 -3.89 -13.62 6.47
C VAL A 89 -3.00 -12.43 6.82
N PHE A 90 -3.57 -11.23 6.82
CA PHE A 90 -2.86 -10.00 7.17
C PHE A 90 -3.23 -9.59 8.60
N LEU A 91 -2.25 -9.71 9.51
CA LEU A 91 -2.44 -9.38 10.93
C LEU A 91 -1.69 -8.11 11.27
N THR A 92 -2.42 -7.04 11.57
CA THR A 92 -1.85 -5.77 12.05
C THR A 92 -2.45 -5.40 13.40
N GLY A 93 -1.59 -4.94 14.31
CA GLY A 93 -1.89 -4.33 15.62
C GLY A 93 -3.09 -4.91 16.37
N GLN A 94 -4.27 -4.34 16.12
CA GLN A 94 -5.54 -4.70 16.77
C GLN A 94 -5.87 -6.21 16.72
N TRP A 95 -5.48 -6.88 15.64
CA TRP A 95 -5.81 -8.30 15.39
C TRP A 95 -4.80 -9.28 16.00
N ALA A 96 -3.63 -8.81 16.46
CA ALA A 96 -2.64 -9.64 17.13
C ALA A 96 -2.90 -9.77 18.65
N LEU A 97 -3.74 -8.87 19.20
CA LEU A 97 -4.03 -8.79 20.64
C LEU A 97 -5.36 -9.48 21.01
N THR A 98 -6.19 -9.81 20.03
CA THR A 98 -7.38 -10.63 20.23
C THR A 98 -6.98 -12.10 20.07
N ASN A 99 -7.27 -12.92 21.09
CA ASN A 99 -7.26 -14.39 21.00
C ASN A 99 -8.32 -14.82 19.98
N ILE A 100 -8.03 -14.65 18.69
CA ILE A 100 -8.84 -15.16 17.61
C ILE A 100 -8.51 -16.64 17.52
N HIS A 101 -9.40 -17.45 18.09
CA HIS A 101 -9.63 -18.79 17.54
C HIS A 101 -10.00 -18.58 16.07
N VAL A 102 -9.11 -18.97 15.16
CA VAL A 102 -9.41 -19.05 13.74
C VAL A 102 -10.49 -20.12 13.56
N VAL A 103 -11.77 -19.73 13.68
CA VAL A 103 -12.88 -20.53 13.21
C VAL A 103 -13.07 -20.14 11.75
N CYS A 104 -12.40 -20.90 10.88
CA CYS A 104 -12.75 -20.94 9.47
C CYS A 104 -14.13 -21.62 9.37
N GLY A 105 -15.15 -20.84 9.00
CA GLY A 105 -16.48 -21.31 8.62
C GLY A 105 -16.75 -20.99 7.16
#